data_AF-A0A450XD29-F1
#
_entry.id   AF-A0A450XD29-F1
#
_cell.length_a   1.000
_cell.length_b   1.000
_cell.length_c   1.000
_cell.angle_alpha   90.00
_cell.angle_beta   90.00
_cell.angle_gamma   90.00
#
_symmetry.space_group_name_H-M   'P 1'
#
loop_
_entity.id
_entity.type
_entity.pdbx_description
1 polymer ?
#
loop_
_entity_poly.entity_id
_entity_poly.type
_entity_poly.pdbx_seq_one_letter_code
_entity_poly.pdbx_strand_id
1 'polypeptide(L)'
;VVRDAQLGKRFADALVQVTLTDGHENWIYVHIEVQGQRDNDFARRMFTYNYRLFDRYARPIASLAVLADEDPAWRPDHYGFEILGCRHLLE
;
A
#
# COMPACT_ATOMS: atom_id res chain seq x y z
N VAL A 1 -11.59 -4.04 -8.02
CA VAL A 1 -12.16 -3.79 -6.68
C VAL A 1 -12.13 -5.08 -5.89
N VAL A 2 -11.10 -5.28 -5.07
CA VAL A 2 -11.05 -6.38 -4.10
C VAL A 2 -11.96 -5.96 -2.96
N ARG A 3 -13.16 -6.54 -2.86
CA ARG A 3 -14.03 -6.39 -1.69
C ARG A 3 -13.60 -7.41 -0.65
N ASP A 4 -12.66 -7.04 0.20
CA ASP A 4 -12.35 -7.79 1.43
C ASP A 4 -11.87 -6.86 2.56
N ALA A 5 -12.38 -5.62 2.59
CA ALA A 5 -12.33 -4.82 3.81
C ALA A 5 -13.57 -5.16 4.64
N GLN A 6 -13.42 -6.09 5.59
CA GLN A 6 -14.40 -6.27 6.66
C GLN A 6 -14.71 -4.90 7.27
N LEU A 7 -16.01 -4.58 7.34
CA LEU A 7 -16.57 -3.35 7.90
C LEU A 7 -16.01 -3.08 9.32
N GLY A 8 -14.98 -2.25 9.40
CA GLY A 8 -14.41 -1.80 10.66
C GLY A 8 -13.35 -0.75 10.39
N LYS A 9 -13.75 0.52 10.46
CA LYS A 9 -13.02 1.74 10.08
C LYS A 9 -12.98 1.98 8.55
N ARG A 10 -13.46 3.15 8.14
CA ARG A 10 -13.49 3.60 6.74
C ARG A 10 -12.05 3.89 6.29
N PHE A 11 -11.35 2.87 5.81
CA PHE A 11 -10.12 3.07 5.03
C PHE A 11 -10.55 3.36 3.60
N ALA A 12 -10.28 4.56 3.11
CA ALA A 12 -10.45 4.82 1.68
C ALA A 12 -9.31 4.08 0.97
N ASP A 13 -9.65 3.02 0.24
CA ASP A 13 -8.76 2.32 -0.70
C ASP A 13 -9.18 2.69 -2.12
N ALA A 14 -8.27 3.33 -2.85
CA ALA A 14 -8.42 3.59 -4.28
C ALA A 14 -7.30 2.89 -5.05
N LEU A 15 -7.69 2.13 -6.07
CA LEU A 15 -6.80 1.55 -7.05
C LEU A 15 -7.02 2.24 -8.40
N VAL A 16 -6.00 2.95 -8.89
CA VAL A 16 -6.07 3.69 -10.16
C VAL A 16 -4.99 3.22 -11.11
N GLN A 17 -5.32 3.05 -12.38
CA GLN A 17 -4.35 2.79 -13.43
C GLN A 17 -3.90 4.13 -14.03
N VAL A 18 -2.60 4.37 -14.11
CA VAL A 18 -2.03 5.60 -14.66
C VAL A 18 -0.94 5.31 -15.69
N THR A 19 -0.74 6.23 -16.62
CA THR A 19 0.33 6.19 -17.62
C THR A 19 1.45 7.13 -17.18
N LEU A 20 2.69 6.67 -17.23
CA LEU A 20 3.86 7.51 -16.95
C LEU A 20 4.04 8.60 -18.04
N THR A 21 4.57 9.75 -17.64
CA THR A 21 4.80 10.89 -18.54
C THR A 21 6.06 10.75 -19.40
N ASP A 22 6.86 9.70 -19.19
CA ASP A 22 8.10 9.42 -19.91
C ASP A 22 7.86 8.88 -21.34
N GLY A 23 6.60 8.74 -21.75
CA GLY A 23 6.21 8.31 -23.09
C GLY A 23 6.31 6.80 -23.32
N HIS A 24 6.72 6.02 -22.31
CA HIS A 24 6.64 4.58 -22.35
C HIS A 24 5.23 4.12 -21.92
N GLU A 25 4.66 3.12 -22.60
CA GLU A 25 3.43 2.45 -22.16
C GLU A 25 3.71 1.60 -20.90
N ASN A 26 3.94 2.28 -19.79
CA ASN A 26 4.12 1.70 -18.47
C ASN A 26 2.88 2.05 -17.65
N TRP A 27 1.88 1.18 -17.71
CA TRP A 27 0.74 1.27 -16.81
C TRP A 27 1.14 0.75 -15.44
N ILE A 28 1.04 1.62 -14.43
CA ILE A 28 1.18 1.24 -13.04
C ILE A 28 -0.19 1.31 -12.35
N TYR A 29 -0.36 0.51 -11.32
CA TYR A 29 -1.47 0.70 -10.40
C TYR A 29 -1.00 1.51 -9.20
N VAL A 30 -1.82 2.46 -8.78
CA VAL A 30 -1.62 3.24 -7.57
C VAL A 30 -2.64 2.79 -6.55
N HIS A 31 -2.17 2.26 -5.42
CA HIS A 31 -2.94 1.93 -4.23
C HIS A 31 -2.81 3.08 -3.22
N ILE A 32 -3.92 3.71 -2.86
CA ILE A 32 -3.93 4.81 -1.88
C ILE A 32 -4.73 4.36 -0.65
N GLU A 33 -4.12 4.44 0.53
CA GLU A 33 -4.79 4.18 1.81
C GLU A 33 -4.80 5.45 2.67
N VAL A 34 -5.99 5.88 3.10
CA VAL A 34 -6.17 7.02 4.01
C VAL A 34 -6.44 6.52 5.42
N GLN A 35 -5.66 7.00 6.39
CA GLN A 35 -5.68 6.53 7.77
C GLN A 35 -5.80 7.70 8.76
N GLY A 36 -6.94 7.80 9.44
CA GLY A 36 -7.24 8.92 10.36
C GLY A 36 -6.89 8.68 11.82
N GLN A 37 -6.33 7.52 12.17
CA GLN A 37 -5.91 7.19 13.54
C GLN A 37 -4.67 6.33 13.51
N ARG A 38 -3.80 6.43 14.50
CA ARG A 38 -2.66 5.53 14.64
C ARG A 38 -3.09 4.06 14.64
N ASP A 39 -2.37 3.25 13.88
CA ASP A 39 -2.60 1.82 13.75
C ASP A 39 -1.27 1.06 13.64
N ASN A 40 -0.97 0.24 14.63
CA ASN A 40 0.32 -0.47 14.68
C ASN A 40 0.45 -1.52 13.56
N ASP A 41 -0.65 -1.97 12.97
CA ASP A 41 -0.64 -2.94 11.87
C ASP A 41 -0.63 -2.28 10.49
N PHE A 42 -0.66 -0.95 10.40
CA PHE A 42 -0.77 -0.21 9.14
C PHE A 42 0.28 -0.61 8.11
N ALA A 43 1.56 -0.62 8.50
CA ALA A 43 2.66 -0.95 7.60
C ALA A 43 2.54 -2.40 7.04
N ARG A 44 2.09 -3.34 7.89
CA ARG A 44 1.83 -4.73 7.50
C ARG A 44 0.66 -4.84 6.52
N ARG A 45 -0.38 -4.02 6.68
CA ARG A 45 -1.51 -3.99 5.74
C ARG A 45 -1.08 -3.45 4.39
N MET A 46 -0.32 -2.34 4.36
CA MET A 46 0.24 -1.78 3.14
C MET A 46 1.07 -2.83 2.37
N PHE A 47 1.93 -3.57 3.07
CA PHE A 47 2.68 -4.70 2.51
C PHE A 47 1.77 -5.78 1.92
N THR A 48 0.76 -6.20 2.68
CA THR A 48 -0.17 -7.27 2.28
C THR A 48 -0.98 -6.88 1.04
N TYR A 49 -1.45 -5.63 0.97
CA TYR A 49 -2.22 -5.12 -0.16
C TYR A 49 -1.35 -4.94 -1.39
N ASN A 50 -0.14 -4.39 -1.26
CA ASN A 50 0.80 -4.29 -2.37
C ASN A 50 1.03 -5.67 -3.01
N TYR A 51 1.36 -6.68 -2.20
CA TYR A 51 1.56 -8.05 -2.68
C TYR A 51 0.31 -8.63 -3.36
N ARG A 52 -0.88 -8.49 -2.76
CA ARG A 52 -2.13 -9.02 -3.34
C ARG A 52 -2.50 -8.36 -4.66
N LEU A 53 -2.26 -7.05 -4.78
CA LEU A 53 -2.50 -6.32 -6.01
C LEU A 53 -1.49 -6.71 -7.08
N PHE A 54 -0.21 -6.86 -6.73
CA PHE A 54 0.83 -7.32 -7.63
C PHE A 54 0.50 -8.73 -8.17
N ASP A 55 0.17 -9.67 -7.29
CA ASP A 55 -0.21 -11.05 -7.65
C ASP A 55 -1.43 -11.08 -8.57
N ARG A 56 -2.45 -10.26 -8.29
CA ARG A 56 -3.68 -10.21 -9.09
C ARG A 56 -3.49 -9.59 -10.47
N TYR A 57 -2.70 -8.52 -10.58
CA TYR A 57 -2.62 -7.72 -11.79
C TYR A 57 -1.35 -7.96 -12.61
N ALA A 58 -0.34 -8.61 -12.03
CA ALA A 58 0.98 -8.83 -12.65
C ALA A 58 1.59 -7.53 -13.21
N ARG A 59 1.43 -6.42 -12.47
CA ARG A 59 1.92 -5.09 -12.82
C ARG A 59 2.51 -4.39 -11.60
N PRO A 60 3.46 -3.46 -11.77
CA PRO A 60 3.98 -2.67 -10.67
C PRO A 60 2.87 -1.92 -9.91
N ILE A 61 2.95 -1.95 -8.58
CA ILE A 61 2.02 -1.28 -7.68
C ILE A 61 2.78 -0.19 -6.91
N ALA A 62 2.39 1.06 -7.08
CA ALA A 62 2.80 2.16 -6.22
C ALA A 62 1.83 2.25 -5.04
N SER A 63 2.33 2.11 -3.81
CA SER A 63 1.50 2.22 -2.60
C SER A 63 1.74 3.57 -1.93
N LEU A 64 0.66 4.29 -1.66
CA LEU A 64 0.69 5.63 -1.07
C LEU A 64 -0.17 5.65 0.20
N ALA A 65 0.38 6.22 1.27
CA ALA A 65 -0.32 6.43 2.53
C ALA A 65 -0.66 7.91 2.71
N VAL A 66 -1.89 8.21 3.12
CA VAL A 66 -2.28 9.53 3.62
C VAL A 66 -2.60 9.39 5.11
N LEU A 67 -1.67 9.86 5.94
CA LEU A 67 -1.80 9.85 7.40
C LEU A 67 -2.51 11.13 7.82
N ALA A 68 -3.67 10.98 8.45
CA ALA A 68 -4.55 12.05 8.91
C ALA A 68 -4.86 11.92 10.40
N ASP A 69 -4.01 11.22 11.14
CA ASP A 69 -4.07 11.12 12.59
C ASP A 69 -3.44 12.36 13.28
N GLU A 70 -3.58 12.42 14.60
CA GLU A 70 -3.14 13.56 15.40
C GLU A 70 -1.65 13.49 15.83
N ASP A 71 -0.95 12.37 15.58
CA ASP A 71 0.44 12.16 16.00
C ASP A 71 1.42 12.42 14.83
N PRO A 72 2.06 13.59 14.76
CA PRO A 72 2.96 13.93 13.66
C PRO A 72 4.23 13.07 13.60
N ALA A 73 4.55 12.37 14.69
CA ALA A 73 5.69 11.46 14.78
C ALA A 73 5.35 10.04 14.31
N TRP A 74 4.06 9.69 14.20
CA TRP A 74 3.66 8.40 13.67
C TRP A 74 3.78 8.39 12.14
N ARG A 75 4.88 7.81 11.66
CA ARG A 75 5.23 7.74 10.24
C ARG A 75 5.74 6.34 9.89
N PRO A 76 4.85 5.34 9.79
CA PRO A 76 5.24 4.03 9.27
C PRO A 76 5.77 4.19 7.85
N ASP A 77 7.04 3.84 7.65
CA ASP A 77 7.77 4.02 6.40
C ASP A 77 8.11 2.68 5.73
N HIS A 78 8.26 1.59 6.49
CA HIS A 78 8.56 0.28 5.92
C HIS A 78 7.90 -0.89 6.65
N TYR A 79 7.76 -2.01 5.95
CA TYR A 79 7.45 -3.31 6.53
C TYR A 79 8.16 -4.41 5.75
N GLY A 80 8.74 -5.36 6.48
CA GLY A 80 9.45 -6.46 5.86
C GLY A 80 9.88 -7.51 6.85
N PHE A 81 10.54 -8.54 6.34
CA PHE A 81 11.12 -9.60 7.14
C PHE A 81 12.38 -10.14 6.47
N GLU A 82 13.24 -10.72 7.30
CA GLU A 82 14.44 -11.43 6.87
C GLU A 82 14.45 -12.82 7.50
N ILE A 83 14.51 -13.85 6.65
CA ILE A 83 14.49 -15.26 7.07
C ILE A 83 15.47 -16.01 6.18
N LEU A 84 16.40 -16.77 6.77
CA LEU A 84 17.38 -17.60 6.05
C LEU A 84 18.23 -16.82 5.03
N GLY A 85 18.54 -15.55 5.30
CA GLY A 85 19.27 -14.68 4.39
C GLY A 85 18.45 -14.10 3.22
N CYS A 86 17.13 -14.36 3.18
CA CYS A 86 16.21 -13.76 2.23
C CYS A 86 15.50 -12.56 2.86
N ARG A 87 15.59 -11.39 2.22
CA ARG A 87 14.92 -10.16 2.66
C ARG A 87 13.77 -9.80 1.73
N HIS A 88 12.61 -9.51 2.30
CA HIS A 88 11.45 -8.97 1.59
C HIS A 88 11.03 -7.68 2.29
N LEU A 89 11.00 -6.57 1.55
CA LEU A 89 10.75 -5.23 2.09
C LEU A 89 9.77 -4.46 1.19
N LEU A 90 8.83 -3.77 1.82
CA LEU A 90 8.13 -2.62 1.26
C LEU A 90 8.63 -1.38 2.00
N GLU A 91 9.06 -0.37 1.27
CA GLU A 91 9.61 0.91 1.75
C GLU A 91 9.02 2.09 0.97
#